data_AF-A0AAN9FTK8-F1
#
_entry.id   AF-A0AAN9FTK8-F1
#
_cell.length_a   1.000
_cell.length_b   1.000
_cell.length_c   1.000
_cell.angle_alpha   90.00
_cell.angle_beta   90.00
_cell.angle_gamma   90.00
#
_symmetry.space_group_name_H-M   'P 1'
#
loop_
_entity.id
_entity.type
_entity.pdbx_description
1 polymer ?
#
loop_
_entity_poly.entity_id
_entity_poly.type
_entity_poly.pdbx_seq_one_letter_code
_entity_poly.pdbx_strand_id
1 'polypeptide(L)'
;MFSHLFQVYLTQQRERNILQQETLKWVFVGGKGGVGKTTCSSILSILLATIRSSVLIISTDPAHNLSDAFQQRFTKTPTLVNGFPKLYTMKVDPTVEHEEMGGSDGMDSLFSELAGSIPVIDEAMSFAEMLK
;
A
#
# COMPACT_ATOMS: atom_id res chain seq x y z
N MET A 1 -34.66 15.25 -0.86
CA MET A 1 -34.27 15.64 0.51
C MET A 1 -34.09 14.36 1.33
N PHE A 2 -32.90 13.76 1.33
CA PHE A 2 -32.48 12.81 2.36
C PHE A 2 -30.98 12.94 2.55
N SER A 3 -30.63 13.90 3.41
CA SER A 3 -29.32 14.06 4.02
C SER A 3 -29.01 12.84 4.89
N HIS A 4 -28.12 11.96 4.42
CA HIS A 4 -27.58 10.90 5.28
C HIS A 4 -26.45 11.50 6.11
N LEU A 5 -26.80 11.94 7.32
CA LEU A 5 -25.86 12.39 8.33
C LEU A 5 -25.17 11.16 8.93
N PHE A 6 -23.95 10.86 8.48
CA PHE A 6 -23.08 9.90 9.16
C PHE A 6 -22.45 10.60 10.37
N GLN A 7 -22.95 10.29 11.57
CA GLN A 7 -22.35 10.78 12.81
C GLN A 7 -21.42 9.71 13.37
N VAL A 8 -20.11 9.89 13.19
CA VAL A 8 -19.07 9.02 13.77
C VAL A 8 -18.74 9.53 15.17
N TYR A 9 -19.12 8.76 16.19
CA TYR A 9 -18.78 9.04 17.59
C TYR A 9 -17.52 8.24 17.96
N LEU A 10 -16.40 8.91 18.23
CA LEU A 10 -15.14 8.26 18.62
C LEU A 10 -15.04 8.19 20.15
N THR A 11 -15.01 6.99 20.73
CA THR A 11 -14.79 6.75 22.16
C THR A 11 -13.31 6.50 22.48
N GLN A 12 -12.87 7.06 23.62
CA GLN A 12 -11.59 6.95 24.33
C GLN A 12 -10.27 6.70 23.56
N GLN A 13 -9.36 7.65 23.74
CA GLN A 13 -7.93 7.58 23.43
C GLN A 13 -7.27 6.38 24.14
N ARG A 14 -6.82 5.38 23.38
CA ARG A 14 -5.84 4.40 23.88
C ARG A 14 -4.43 5.01 23.79
N GLU A 15 -3.64 4.75 24.82
CA GLU A 15 -2.54 5.60 25.31
C GLU A 15 -1.37 5.92 24.33
N ARG A 16 -1.31 5.33 23.13
CA ARG A 16 -0.46 5.81 22.01
C ARG A 16 -1.10 5.46 20.67
N ASN A 17 -1.72 6.42 20.00
CA ASN A 17 -2.27 6.26 18.66
C ASN A 17 -1.13 6.21 17.62
N ILE A 18 -1.25 5.37 16.58
CA ILE A 18 -0.33 5.28 15.42
C ILE A 18 0.05 6.67 14.89
N LEU A 19 -0.91 7.60 14.87
CA LEU A 19 -0.70 8.97 14.41
C LEU A 19 0.40 9.69 15.22
N GLN A 20 0.43 9.50 16.54
CA GLN A 20 1.34 10.19 17.47
C GLN A 20 2.74 9.57 17.54
N GLN A 21 2.96 8.38 16.98
CA GLN A 21 4.26 7.70 17.06
C GLN A 21 5.22 8.15 15.96
N GLU A 22 5.93 9.26 16.18
CA GLU A 22 6.84 9.85 15.18
C GLU A 22 7.97 8.92 14.70
N THR A 23 8.34 7.92 15.51
CA THR A 23 9.35 6.92 15.17
C THR A 23 8.89 5.88 14.15
N LEU A 24 7.57 5.71 13.95
CA LEU A 24 7.05 4.80 12.93
C LEU A 24 7.43 5.27 11.53
N LYS A 25 8.11 4.39 10.79
CA LYS A 25 8.47 4.57 9.38
C LYS A 25 7.64 3.72 8.44
N TRP A 26 7.24 2.53 8.89
CA TRP A 26 6.48 1.56 8.11
C TRP A 26 5.20 1.18 8.83
N VAL A 27 4.08 1.17 8.11
CA VAL A 27 2.78 0.72 8.61
C VAL A 27 2.17 -0.19 7.56
N PHE A 28 1.99 -1.46 7.92
CA PHE A 28 1.39 -2.47 7.04
C PHE A 28 -0.09 -2.65 7.38
N VAL A 29 -0.94 -2.65 6.36
CA VAL A 29 -2.38 -2.89 6.49
C VAL A 29 -2.75 -4.17 5.75
N GLY A 30 -2.97 -5.25 6.51
CA GLY A 30 -3.31 -6.58 5.99
C GLY A 30 -4.73 -7.03 6.34
N GLY A 31 -5.21 -8.08 5.70
CA GLY A 31 -6.54 -8.65 5.93
C GLY A 31 -7.13 -9.41 4.73
N LYS A 32 -8.22 -10.14 4.94
CA LYS A 32 -8.92 -10.90 3.89
C LYS A 32 -9.47 -10.00 2.76
N GLY A 33 -9.84 -10.58 1.62
CA GLY A 33 -10.49 -9.84 0.53
C GLY A 33 -11.81 -9.19 0.99
N GLY A 34 -12.09 -7.97 0.52
CA GLY A 34 -13.38 -7.30 0.78
C GLY A 34 -13.56 -6.62 2.15
N VAL A 35 -12.58 -6.66 3.06
CA VAL A 35 -12.71 -6.05 4.41
C VAL A 35 -12.44 -4.53 4.47
N GLY A 36 -12.25 -3.87 3.33
CA GLY A 36 -12.01 -2.43 3.26
C GLY A 36 -10.57 -1.97 3.48
N LYS A 37 -9.57 -2.84 3.24
CA LYS A 37 -8.13 -2.51 3.41
C LYS A 37 -7.71 -1.24 2.68
N THR A 38 -8.06 -1.13 1.40
CA THR A 38 -7.71 0.04 0.57
C THR A 38 -8.30 1.31 1.17
N THR A 39 -9.58 1.29 1.52
CA THR A 39 -10.28 2.41 2.16
C THR A 39 -9.60 2.83 3.46
N CYS A 40 -9.33 1.87 4.36
CA CYS A 40 -8.65 2.16 5.62
C CYS A 40 -7.23 2.69 5.41
N SER A 41 -6.49 2.14 4.45
CA SER A 41 -5.12 2.58 4.12
C SER A 41 -5.11 4.00 3.57
N SER A 42 -6.03 4.34 2.67
CA SER A 42 -6.19 5.70 2.13
C SER A 42 -6.54 6.71 3.23
N ILE A 43 -7.48 6.37 4.12
CA ILE A 43 -7.84 7.26 5.24
C ILE A 43 -6.65 7.45 6.18
N LEU A 44 -5.95 6.37 6.52
CA LEU A 44 -4.78 6.42 7.39
C LEU A 44 -3.65 7.26 6.78
N SER A 45 -3.38 7.11 5.49
CA SER A 45 -2.32 7.86 4.79
C SER A 45 -2.65 9.35 4.71
N ILE A 46 -3.93 9.70 4.47
CA ILE A 46 -4.40 11.09 4.54
C ILE A 46 -4.17 11.67 5.93
N LEU A 47 -4.59 10.96 6.99
CA LEU A 47 -4.41 11.41 8.36
C LEU A 47 -2.92 11.59 8.71
N LEU A 48 -2.06 10.64 8.35
CA LEU A 48 -0.62 10.77 8.55
C LEU A 48 -0.03 11.95 7.75
N ALA A 49 -0.50 12.21 6.53
CA ALA A 49 -0.02 13.32 5.72
C ALA A 49 -0.33 14.70 6.33
N THR A 50 -1.32 14.79 7.23
CA THR A 50 -1.60 16.04 7.96
C THR A 50 -0.55 16.37 9.03
N ILE A 51 0.11 15.36 9.59
CA ILE A 51 1.02 15.50 10.74
C ILE A 51 2.48 15.16 10.42
N ARG A 52 2.76 14.45 9.32
CA ARG A 52 4.11 14.10 8.87
C ARG A 52 4.61 15.09 7.82
N SER A 53 5.92 15.06 7.56
CA SER A 53 6.55 15.86 6.50
C SER A 53 6.27 15.28 5.10
N SER A 54 6.22 13.95 4.98
CA SER A 54 5.91 13.23 3.75
C SER A 54 5.36 11.84 4.09
N VAL A 55 4.42 11.35 3.30
CA VAL A 55 3.81 10.02 3.41
C VAL A 55 3.71 9.39 2.04
N LEU A 56 4.12 8.13 1.93
CA LEU A 56 3.99 7.31 0.72
C LEU A 56 3.06 6.13 1.02
N ILE A 57 1.99 5.99 0.23
CA ILE A 57 1.14 4.80 0.24
C ILE A 57 1.51 3.93 -0.97
N ILE A 58 1.71 2.64 -0.69
CA ILE A 58 2.14 1.65 -1.67
C ILE A 58 1.07 0.60 -1.75
N SER A 59 0.57 0.33 -2.97
CA SER A 59 -0.36 -0.76 -3.21
C SER A 59 0.36 -1.90 -3.92
N THR A 60 0.33 -3.08 -3.29
CA THR A 60 0.73 -4.36 -3.89
C THR A 60 -0.47 -5.13 -4.44
N ASP A 61 -1.69 -4.60 -4.23
CA ASP A 61 -2.92 -5.18 -4.77
C ASP A 61 -2.88 -5.08 -6.32
N PRO A 62 -3.02 -6.19 -7.05
CA PRO A 62 -3.08 -6.16 -8.50
C PRO A 62 -4.26 -5.32 -9.02
N ALA A 63 -5.33 -5.17 -8.24
CA ALA A 63 -6.49 -4.38 -8.60
C ALA A 63 -6.23 -2.85 -8.54
N HIS A 64 -6.95 -2.10 -9.39
CA HIS A 64 -6.84 -0.62 -9.47
C HIS A 64 -7.54 0.12 -8.31
N ASN A 65 -7.80 -0.56 -7.20
CA ASN A 65 -8.59 -0.08 -6.06
C ASN A 65 -8.09 1.28 -5.51
N LEU A 66 -6.78 1.51 -5.50
CA LEU A 66 -6.21 2.76 -4.99
C LEU A 66 -6.38 3.93 -5.97
N SER A 67 -6.31 3.65 -7.28
CA SER A 67 -6.59 4.66 -8.31
C SER A 67 -8.06 5.08 -8.28
N ASP A 68 -8.95 4.13 -8.05
CA ASP A 68 -10.39 4.40 -7.89
C ASP A 68 -10.67 5.19 -6.60
N ALA A 69 -10.01 4.85 -5.49
CA ALA A 69 -10.18 5.55 -4.22
C ALA A 69 -9.81 7.04 -4.28
N PHE A 70 -8.75 7.38 -5.01
CA PHE A 70 -8.30 8.76 -5.18
C PHE A 70 -8.76 9.42 -6.48
N GLN A 71 -9.48 8.71 -7.35
CA GLN A 71 -9.89 9.16 -8.68
C GLN A 71 -8.69 9.71 -9.50
N GLN A 72 -7.54 9.05 -9.35
CA GLN A 72 -6.27 9.45 -9.96
C GLN A 72 -5.48 8.19 -10.34
N ARG A 73 -4.90 8.16 -11.53
CA ARG A 73 -4.05 7.03 -11.96
C ARG A 73 -2.67 7.12 -11.33
N PHE A 74 -2.18 5.99 -10.84
CA PHE A 74 -0.83 5.86 -10.27
C PHE A 74 -0.03 4.79 -11.02
N THR A 75 1.29 4.95 -11.05
CA THR A 75 2.25 4.05 -11.71
C THR A 75 3.28 3.56 -10.70
N LYS A 76 4.34 2.91 -11.18
CA LYS A 76 5.52 2.51 -10.39
C LYS A 76 6.31 3.69 -9.82
N THR A 77 6.11 4.91 -10.35
CA THR A 77 6.79 6.11 -9.84
C THR A 77 5.95 6.80 -8.75
N PRO A 78 6.55 7.15 -7.60
CA PRO A 78 5.88 7.95 -6.57
C PRO A 78 5.30 9.24 -7.15
N THR A 79 3.97 9.35 -7.10
CA THR A 79 3.22 10.48 -7.66
C THR A 79 2.43 11.17 -6.57
N LEU A 80 2.46 12.50 -6.53
CA LEU A 80 1.69 13.29 -5.56
C LEU A 80 0.18 13.07 -5.78
N VAL A 81 -0.55 12.88 -4.69
CA VAL A 81 -2.02 12.74 -4.74
C VAL A 81 -2.65 14.13 -4.81
N ASN A 82 -3.54 14.32 -5.79
CA ASN A 82 -4.27 15.56 -5.99
C ASN A 82 -5.05 15.95 -4.72
N GLY A 83 -4.87 17.20 -4.27
CA GLY A 83 -5.51 17.72 -3.05
C GLY A 83 -4.76 17.40 -1.74
N PHE A 84 -3.67 16.65 -1.78
CA PHE A 84 -2.90 16.29 -0.58
C PHE A 84 -1.39 16.62 -0.75
N PRO A 85 -0.90 17.74 -0.21
CA PRO A 85 0.42 18.29 -0.54
C PRO A 85 1.62 17.46 -0.03
N LYS A 86 1.37 16.43 0.79
CA LYS A 86 2.40 15.59 1.42
C LYS A 86 2.13 14.10 1.27
N LEU A 87 1.15 13.72 0.45
CA LEU A 87 0.77 12.33 0.23
C LEU A 87 1.16 11.93 -1.18
N TYR A 88 1.96 10.88 -1.27
CA TYR A 88 2.41 10.27 -2.50
C TYR A 88 1.87 8.86 -2.59
N THR A 89 1.65 8.39 -3.81
CA THR A 89 1.20 7.04 -4.09
C THR A 89 2.08 6.40 -5.15
N MET A 90 2.37 5.12 -4.99
CA MET A 90 2.93 4.27 -6.05
C MET A 90 2.24 2.90 -6.05
N LYS A 91 2.22 2.27 -7.22
CA LYS A 91 1.78 0.89 -7.39
C LYS A 91 3.01 0.02 -7.64
N VAL A 92 3.14 -1.07 -6.90
CA VAL A 92 4.13 -2.10 -7.19
C VAL A 92 3.38 -3.28 -7.79
N ASP A 93 3.81 -3.71 -8.97
CA ASP A 93 3.27 -4.92 -9.58
C ASP A 93 4.14 -6.09 -9.08
N PRO A 94 3.57 -7.10 -8.41
CA PRO A 94 4.34 -8.21 -7.82
C PRO A 94 4.92 -9.16 -8.88
N THR A 95 4.53 -9.01 -10.15
CA THR A 95 5.17 -9.70 -11.26
C THR A 95 6.62 -9.24 -11.32
N VAL A 96 7.50 -10.08 -10.79
CA VAL A 96 8.95 -9.98 -10.91
C VAL A 96 9.24 -9.70 -12.39
N GLU A 97 9.63 -8.48 -12.71
CA GLU A 97 10.37 -8.25 -13.95
C GLU A 97 11.67 -9.03 -13.74
N HIS A 98 11.74 -10.21 -14.33
CA HIS A 98 12.99 -10.94 -14.50
C HIS A 98 13.88 -10.05 -15.38
N GLU A 99 14.52 -9.06 -14.76
CA GLU A 99 15.76 -8.54 -15.30
C GLU A 99 16.69 -9.75 -15.37
N GLU A 100 17.10 -10.07 -16.59
CA GLU A 100 17.92 -11.22 -16.97
C GLU A 100 19.19 -11.32 -16.11
N MET A 101 19.08 -11.87 -14.91
CA MET A 101 20.21 -12.34 -14.12
C MET A 101 20.62 -13.66 -14.75
N GLY A 102 21.47 -13.58 -15.78
CA GLY A 102 21.99 -14.75 -16.48
C GLY A 102 22.59 -15.75 -15.50
N GLY A 103 21.94 -16.92 -15.35
CA GLY A 103 22.50 -18.03 -14.59
C GLY A 103 21.51 -19.13 -14.23
N SER A 104 21.43 -20.16 -15.09
CA SER A 104 20.86 -21.50 -14.83
C SER A 104 19.32 -21.64 -14.87
N ASP A 105 18.78 -21.56 -16.09
CA ASP A 105 17.39 -21.76 -16.54
C ASP A 105 16.54 -22.82 -15.82
N GLY A 106 17.14 -23.86 -15.23
CA GLY A 106 16.40 -24.93 -14.54
C GLY A 106 15.97 -24.61 -13.11
N MET A 107 16.72 -23.76 -12.38
CA MET A 107 16.44 -23.47 -10.97
C MET A 107 15.55 -22.23 -10.81
N ASP A 108 15.71 -21.26 -11.72
CA ASP A 108 14.88 -20.06 -11.77
C ASP A 108 13.42 -20.37 -12.15
N SER A 109 13.21 -21.33 -13.06
CA SER A 109 11.85 -21.81 -13.41
C SER A 109 11.14 -22.44 -12.21
N LEU A 110 11.86 -23.24 -11.41
CA LEU A 110 11.30 -23.89 -10.22
C LEU A 110 11.06 -22.89 -9.09
N PHE A 111 11.97 -21.93 -8.90
CA PHE A 111 11.76 -20.82 -7.96
C PHE A 111 10.61 -19.92 -8.38
N SER A 112 10.39 -19.70 -9.68
CA SER A 112 9.26 -18.90 -10.20
C SER A 112 7.92 -19.64 -10.04
N GLU A 113 7.89 -20.97 -10.23
CA GLU A 113 6.71 -21.80 -9.91
C GLU A 113 6.44 -21.81 -8.40
N LEU A 114 7.46 -21.96 -7.55
CA LEU A 114 7.34 -21.90 -6.09
C LEU A 114 6.91 -20.49 -5.60
N ALA A 115 7.43 -19.43 -6.23
CA ALA A 115 7.08 -18.04 -5.95
C ALA A 115 5.62 -17.75 -6.28
N GLY A 116 5.14 -18.15 -7.46
CA GLY A 116 3.74 -17.99 -7.85
C GLY A 116 2.76 -18.87 -7.06
N SER A 117 3.25 -19.90 -6.36
CA SER A 117 2.43 -20.86 -5.60
C SER A 117 2.27 -20.51 -4.12
N ILE A 118 3.12 -19.63 -3.58
CA ILE A 118 3.15 -19.29 -2.16
C ILE A 118 2.75 -17.82 -2.02
N PRO A 119 1.54 -17.52 -1.50
CA PRO A 119 1.01 -16.15 -1.42
C PRO A 119 1.99 -15.16 -0.78
N VAL A 120 2.75 -15.63 0.21
CA VAL A 120 3.73 -14.85 1.00
C VAL A 120 4.89 -14.30 0.16
N ILE A 121 5.23 -14.95 -0.96
CA ILE A 121 6.41 -14.58 -1.76
C ILE A 121 6.15 -13.30 -2.55
N ASP A 122 4.94 -13.09 -3.06
CA ASP A 122 4.57 -11.85 -3.77
C ASP A 122 4.74 -10.61 -2.87
N GLU A 123 4.31 -10.70 -1.61
CA GLU A 123 4.49 -9.60 -0.66
C GLU A 123 5.95 -9.39 -0.25
N ALA A 124 6.72 -10.48 -0.09
CA ALA A 124 8.14 -10.40 0.23
C ALA A 124 8.96 -9.78 -0.92
N MET A 125 8.65 -10.13 -2.16
CA MET A 125 9.29 -9.59 -3.37
C MET A 125 8.97 -8.11 -3.56
N SER A 126 7.70 -7.72 -3.39
CA SER A 126 7.31 -6.31 -3.45
C SER A 126 8.01 -5.47 -2.37
N PHE A 127 8.17 -6.02 -1.16
CA PHE A 127 8.95 -5.37 -0.10
C PHE A 127 10.43 -5.24 -0.47
N ALA A 128 11.03 -6.24 -1.12
CA ALA A 128 12.41 -6.20 -1.56
C ALA A 128 12.65 -5.15 -2.67
N GLU A 129 11.72 -5.02 -3.63
CA GLU A 129 11.79 -3.99 -4.66
C GLU A 129 11.70 -2.58 -4.06
N MET A 130 10.85 -2.38 -3.07
CA MET A 130 10.68 -1.11 -2.37
C MET A 130 11.92 -0.67 -1.55
N LEU A 131 12.79 -1.60 -1.16
CA LEU A 131 14.01 -1.31 -0.39
C LEU A 131 15.25 -1.01 -1.25
N LYS A 132 15.16 -1.15 -2.59
CA LYS A 132 16.25 -0.80 -3.52
C LYS A 132 16.34 0.72 -3.68
#